data_AF-O17423-F1
#
_entry.id   AF-O17423-F1
#
_cell.length_a   1.000
_cell.length_b   1.000
_cell.length_c   1.000
_cell.angle_alpha   90.00
_cell.angle_beta   90.00
_cell.angle_gamma   90.00
#
_symmetry.space_group_name_H-M   'P 1'
#
loop_
_entity.id
_entity.type
_entity.pdbx_description
1 polymer ?
#
loop_
_entity_poly.entity_id
_entity_poly.type
_entity_poly.pdbx_seq_one_letter_code
_entity_poly.pdbx_strand_id
1 'polypeptide(L)'
;WANYRPGDGKFTPSDIDPSLCTHISYTFFGISDAGEFKSLDTWLDMDDGLGFISQTIALKQRNPNLKILAVVGGWNEGSTKYSAMAADPAKRATFVSTSLAFIQQYGFDGLDIDW
;
A
#
# COMPACT_ATOMS: atom_id res chain seq x y z
N TRP A 1 -6.34 -7.03 4.21
CA TRP A 1 -7.04 -8.35 4.31
C TRP A 1 -7.70 -8.62 5.67
N ALA A 2 -7.23 -8.05 6.80
CA ALA A 2 -7.79 -8.35 8.13
C ALA A 2 -9.30 -8.02 8.27
N ASN A 3 -9.84 -7.16 7.40
CA ASN A 3 -11.27 -6.92 7.22
C ASN A 3 -12.10 -8.20 7.01
N TYR A 4 -11.52 -9.24 6.42
CA TYR A 4 -12.21 -10.48 6.06
C TYR A 4 -12.21 -11.53 7.17
N ARG A 5 -11.60 -11.25 8.33
CA ARG A 5 -11.69 -12.15 9.49
C ARG A 5 -13.10 -12.11 10.10
N PRO A 6 -13.62 -13.23 10.61
CA PRO A 6 -14.94 -13.26 11.25
C PRO A 6 -14.88 -12.73 12.71
N GLY A 7 -16.02 -12.25 13.20
CA GLY A 7 -16.22 -11.84 14.60
C GLY A 7 -15.19 -10.81 15.07
N ASP A 8 -14.73 -10.97 16.31
CA ASP A 8 -13.78 -10.06 16.97
C ASP A 8 -12.37 -10.05 16.31
N GLY A 9 -12.12 -10.94 15.34
CA GLY A 9 -10.89 -10.93 14.57
C GLY A 9 -10.87 -9.90 13.43
N LYS A 10 -12.04 -9.34 13.07
CA LYS A 10 -12.15 -8.32 12.02
C LYS A 10 -11.41 -7.06 12.44
N PHE A 11 -10.59 -6.53 11.53
CA PHE A 11 -9.81 -5.30 11.78
C PHE A 11 -9.80 -4.39 10.55
N THR A 12 -10.08 -3.12 10.78
CA THR A 12 -10.29 -2.06 9.78
C THR A 12 -9.50 -0.80 10.16
N PRO A 13 -9.37 0.19 9.27
CA PRO A 13 -8.66 1.44 9.59
C PRO A 13 -9.21 2.17 10.84
N SER A 14 -10.52 2.07 11.11
CA SER A 14 -11.12 2.70 12.30
C SER A 14 -10.67 2.08 13.61
N ASP A 15 -10.20 0.83 13.59
CA ASP A 15 -9.71 0.11 14.77
C ASP A 15 -8.28 0.49 15.13
N ILE A 16 -7.59 1.24 14.26
CA ILE A 16 -6.22 1.70 14.49
C ILE A 16 -6.24 2.88 15.47
N ASP A 17 -5.49 2.74 16.57
CA ASP A 17 -5.07 3.88 17.37
C ASP A 17 -3.78 4.48 16.77
N PRO A 18 -3.87 5.67 16.15
CA PRO A 18 -2.73 6.26 15.46
C PRO A 18 -1.66 6.82 16.40
N SER A 19 -1.84 6.75 17.73
CA SER A 19 -0.86 7.21 18.72
C SER A 19 0.15 6.14 19.13
N LEU A 20 -0.12 4.87 18.83
CA LEU A 20 0.72 3.75 19.26
C LEU A 20 2.01 3.59 18.44
N CYS A 21 2.00 4.07 17.20
CA CYS A 21 3.11 3.96 16.25
C CYS A 21 3.44 5.31 15.63
N THR A 22 4.70 5.50 15.23
CA THR A 22 5.13 6.67 14.44
C THR A 22 4.90 6.47 12.94
N HIS A 23 4.86 5.21 12.49
CA HIS A 23 4.69 4.83 11.10
C HIS A 23 3.65 3.71 10.97
N ILE A 24 2.84 3.74 9.91
CA ILE A 24 1.99 2.63 9.45
C ILE A 24 2.50 2.17 8.10
N SER A 25 2.68 0.85 7.97
CA SER A 25 2.94 0.18 6.70
C SER A 25 1.62 -0.37 6.14
N TYR A 26 1.10 0.22 5.06
CA TYR A 26 -0.12 -0.23 4.40
C TYR A 26 0.21 -1.35 3.41
N THR A 27 -0.21 -2.58 3.72
CA THR A 27 0.20 -3.78 2.98
C THR A 27 -0.99 -4.53 2.35
N PHE A 28 -0.87 -5.09 1.15
CA PHE A 28 0.24 -5.00 0.18
C PHE A 28 -0.27 -4.47 -1.17
N PHE A 29 0.57 -3.68 -1.83
CA PHE A 29 0.51 -3.40 -3.25
C PHE A 29 1.40 -4.39 -4.00
N GLY A 30 1.25 -4.47 -5.32
CA GLY A 30 2.05 -5.33 -6.17
C GLY A 30 2.56 -4.63 -7.42
N ILE A 31 3.14 -5.43 -8.31
CA ILE A 31 3.59 -4.96 -9.63
C ILE A 31 2.97 -5.76 -10.78
N SER A 32 2.75 -5.12 -11.93
CA SER A 32 2.42 -5.78 -13.19
C SER A 32 3.67 -6.35 -13.86
N ASP A 33 3.50 -7.19 -14.89
CA ASP A 33 4.64 -7.72 -15.67
C ASP A 33 5.39 -6.62 -16.44
N ALA A 34 4.73 -5.50 -16.71
CA ALA A 34 5.34 -4.30 -17.30
C ALA A 34 6.10 -3.44 -16.25
N GLY A 35 6.07 -3.84 -14.98
CA GLY A 35 6.70 -3.11 -13.87
C GLY A 35 5.83 -2.00 -13.28
N GLU A 36 4.53 -1.94 -13.55
CA GLU A 36 3.66 -0.90 -13.01
C GLU A 36 3.26 -1.23 -11.57
N PHE A 37 3.35 -0.26 -10.66
CA PHE A 37 2.79 -0.36 -9.32
C PHE A 37 1.26 -0.45 -9.37
N LYS A 38 0.66 -1.35 -8.59
CA LYS A 38 -0.80 -1.56 -8.59
C LYS A 38 -1.37 -2.01 -7.24
N SER A 39 -2.64 -1.69 -7.04
CA SER A 39 -3.50 -2.27 -6.00
C SER A 39 -3.69 -3.77 -6.23
N LEU A 40 -3.65 -4.55 -5.15
CA LEU A 40 -3.97 -5.98 -5.19
C LEU A 40 -5.45 -6.27 -4.87
N ASP A 41 -6.12 -5.36 -4.14
CA ASP A 41 -7.55 -5.45 -3.83
C ASP A 41 -8.19 -4.06 -3.99
N THR A 42 -8.55 -3.70 -5.22
CA THR A 42 -9.14 -2.38 -5.51
C THR A 42 -10.46 -2.15 -4.78
N TRP A 43 -11.23 -3.20 -4.49
CA TRP A 43 -12.47 -3.08 -3.73
C TRP A 43 -12.22 -2.65 -2.28
N LEU A 44 -11.17 -3.17 -1.63
CA LEU A 44 -10.78 -2.68 -0.31
C LEU A 44 -10.18 -1.27 -0.38
N ASP A 45 -9.27 -1.08 -1.33
CA ASP A 45 -8.35 0.05 -1.31
C ASP A 45 -8.98 1.35 -1.79
N MET A 46 -9.80 1.30 -2.84
CA MET A 46 -10.30 2.47 -3.58
C MET A 46 -11.61 3.01 -3.02
N ASP A 47 -11.84 4.31 -3.22
CA ASP A 47 -13.02 5.04 -2.69
C ASP A 47 -14.35 4.65 -3.38
N ASP A 48 -14.31 4.01 -4.55
CA ASP A 48 -15.48 3.39 -5.18
C ASP A 48 -15.85 2.02 -4.60
N GLY A 49 -15.01 1.51 -3.69
CA GLY A 49 -15.28 0.35 -2.85
C GLY A 49 -15.38 0.72 -1.37
N LEU A 50 -14.45 0.22 -0.55
CA LEU A 50 -14.40 0.47 0.88
C LEU A 50 -13.51 1.65 1.27
N GLY A 51 -12.66 2.16 0.37
CA GLY A 51 -11.84 3.36 0.62
C GLY A 51 -10.85 3.22 1.77
N PHE A 52 -10.24 2.04 1.97
CA PHE A 52 -9.36 1.83 3.12
C PHE A 52 -8.08 2.66 3.05
N ILE A 53 -7.62 3.03 1.85
CA ILE A 53 -6.51 3.96 1.69
C ILE A 53 -6.90 5.31 2.29
N SER A 54 -7.99 5.94 1.82
CA SER A 54 -8.39 7.27 2.27
C SER A 54 -8.70 7.30 3.77
N GLN A 55 -9.34 6.25 4.30
CA GLN A 55 -9.58 6.10 5.73
C GLN A 55 -8.28 5.99 6.55
N THR A 56 -7.30 5.23 6.06
CA THR A 56 -6.00 5.09 6.75
C THR A 56 -5.23 6.40 6.72
N ILE A 57 -5.23 7.10 5.58
CA ILE A 57 -4.61 8.43 5.44
C ILE A 57 -5.26 9.47 6.37
N ALA A 58 -6.58 9.40 6.56
CA ALA A 58 -7.31 10.29 7.47
C ALA A 58 -6.88 10.15 8.94
N LEU A 59 -6.22 9.06 9.34
CA LEU A 59 -5.68 8.90 10.69
C LEU A 59 -4.64 9.99 11.04
N LYS A 60 -3.99 10.59 10.04
CA LYS A 60 -3.10 11.75 10.23
C LYS A 60 -3.81 12.97 10.82
N GLN A 61 -5.14 13.07 10.68
CA GLN A 61 -5.91 14.15 11.33
C GLN A 61 -5.91 14.01 12.86
N ARG A 62 -5.83 12.77 13.37
CA ARG A 62 -5.75 12.46 14.81
C ARG A 62 -4.31 12.46 15.31
N ASN A 63 -3.34 12.10 14.47
CA ASN A 63 -1.91 12.20 14.76
C ASN A 63 -1.16 12.84 13.57
N PRO A 64 -0.94 14.17 13.56
CA PRO A 64 -0.28 14.86 12.45
C PRO A 64 1.18 14.45 12.19
N ASN A 65 1.84 13.80 13.16
CA ASN A 65 3.21 13.31 13.02
C ASN A 65 3.28 11.89 12.43
N LEU A 66 2.14 11.22 12.28
CA LEU A 66 2.05 9.87 11.74
C LEU A 66 2.50 9.84 10.28
N LYS A 67 3.36 8.87 9.96
CA LYS A 67 3.77 8.56 8.59
C LYS A 67 3.11 7.28 8.11
N ILE A 68 2.70 7.24 6.85
CA ILE A 68 2.00 6.10 6.26
C ILE A 68 2.68 5.75 4.95
N LEU A 69 3.26 4.56 4.90
CA LEU A 69 4.02 4.04 3.76
C LEU A 69 3.16 3.07 2.97
N ALA A 70 3.18 3.18 1.64
CA ALA A 70 2.66 2.14 0.77
C ALA A 70 3.71 1.02 0.68
N VAL A 71 3.32 -0.23 0.91
CA VAL A 71 4.26 -1.36 0.84
C VAL A 71 3.97 -2.21 -0.37
N VAL A 72 4.97 -2.44 -1.22
CA VAL A 72 4.86 -3.27 -2.42
C VAL A 72 5.59 -4.60 -2.24
N GLY A 73 4.95 -5.71 -2.60
CA GLY A 73 5.53 -7.05 -2.47
C GLY A 73 4.78 -7.94 -1.51
N GLY A 74 5.53 -8.54 -0.57
CA GLY A 74 5.06 -9.53 0.37
C GLY A 74 5.08 -10.96 -0.21
N TRP A 75 5.12 -11.93 0.69
CA TRP A 75 5.36 -13.35 0.36
C TRP A 75 4.51 -13.91 -0.80
N ASN A 76 3.21 -13.57 -0.84
CA ASN A 76 2.28 -14.12 -1.84
C ASN A 76 2.43 -13.50 -3.24
N GLU A 77 3.05 -12.33 -3.36
CA GLU A 77 3.34 -11.73 -4.67
C GLU A 77 4.50 -12.45 -5.39
N GLY A 78 5.35 -13.16 -4.63
CA GLY A 78 6.53 -13.87 -5.12
C GLY A 78 7.61 -12.92 -5.66
N SER A 79 8.73 -13.48 -6.14
CA SER A 79 9.93 -12.69 -6.49
C SER A 79 10.16 -12.51 -7.99
N THR A 80 9.49 -13.28 -8.86
CA THR A 80 9.78 -13.32 -10.30
C THR A 80 9.57 -11.98 -11.00
N LYS A 81 8.42 -11.33 -10.77
CA LYS A 81 8.10 -10.02 -11.37
C LYS A 81 9.07 -8.93 -10.89
N TYR A 82 9.47 -9.00 -9.62
CA TYR A 82 10.36 -8.02 -8.98
C TYR A 82 11.77 -8.14 -9.54
N SER A 83 12.27 -9.38 -9.69
CA SER A 83 13.53 -9.66 -10.37
C SER A 83 13.51 -9.17 -11.82
N ALA A 84 12.43 -9.41 -12.57
CA ALA A 84 12.29 -8.94 -13.94
C ALA A 84 12.21 -7.41 -14.05
N MET A 85 11.50 -6.75 -13.14
CA MET A 85 11.43 -5.30 -13.04
C MET A 85 12.82 -4.71 -12.69
N ALA A 86 13.51 -5.28 -11.71
CA ALA A 86 14.83 -4.83 -11.28
C ALA A 86 15.91 -5.02 -12.35
N ALA A 87 15.84 -6.07 -13.17
CA ALA A 87 16.81 -6.35 -14.23
C ALA A 87 16.69 -5.40 -15.44
N ASP A 88 15.50 -4.86 -15.70
CA ASP A 88 15.18 -4.11 -16.93
C ASP A 88 15.06 -2.59 -16.66
N PRO A 89 15.92 -1.74 -17.26
CA PRO A 89 15.87 -0.29 -17.06
C PRO A 89 14.53 0.35 -17.40
N ALA A 90 13.83 -0.14 -18.44
CA ALA A 90 12.53 0.40 -18.83
C ALA A 90 11.48 0.06 -17.77
N LYS A 91 11.46 -1.18 -17.28
CA LYS A 91 10.54 -1.59 -16.20
C LYS A 91 10.83 -0.87 -14.89
N ARG A 92 12.10 -0.65 -14.53
CA ARG A 92 12.45 0.19 -13.37
C ARG A 92 11.91 1.61 -13.51
N ALA A 93 12.02 2.22 -14.70
CA ALA A 93 11.48 3.55 -14.94
C ALA A 93 9.95 3.59 -14.81
N THR A 94 9.25 2.58 -15.35
CA THR A 94 7.81 2.41 -15.17
C THR A 94 7.42 2.26 -13.70
N PHE A 95 8.13 1.41 -12.96
CA PHE A 95 7.89 1.19 -11.53
C PHE A 95 8.04 2.49 -10.73
N VAL A 96 9.14 3.21 -10.91
CA VAL A 96 9.40 4.48 -10.21
C VAL A 96 8.32 5.51 -10.54
N SER A 97 7.99 5.68 -11.83
CA SER A 97 6.99 6.65 -12.28
C SER A 97 5.59 6.35 -11.71
N THR A 98 5.14 5.09 -11.82
CA THR A 98 3.81 4.68 -11.36
C THR A 98 3.71 4.64 -9.83
N SER A 99 4.76 4.25 -9.12
CA SER A 99 4.83 4.31 -7.65
C SER A 99 4.73 5.75 -7.16
N LEU A 100 5.51 6.67 -7.75
CA LEU A 100 5.49 8.08 -7.38
C LEU A 100 4.11 8.70 -7.61
N ALA A 101 3.51 8.45 -8.78
CA ALA A 101 2.17 8.92 -9.11
C ALA A 101 1.14 8.42 -8.09
N PHE A 102 1.18 7.13 -7.73
CA PHE A 102 0.27 6.54 -6.76
C PHE A 102 0.44 7.14 -5.36
N ILE A 103 1.68 7.25 -4.87
CA ILE A 103 1.99 7.82 -3.55
C ILE A 103 1.48 9.25 -3.45
N GLN A 104 1.72 10.08 -4.47
CA GLN A 104 1.26 11.47 -4.52
C GLN A 104 -0.26 11.57 -4.62
N GLN A 105 -0.89 10.74 -5.47
CA GLN A 105 -2.33 10.74 -5.67
C GLN A 105 -3.09 10.43 -4.37
N TYR A 106 -2.62 9.45 -3.61
CA TYR A 106 -3.32 8.97 -2.41
C TYR A 106 -2.77 9.53 -1.09
N GLY A 107 -1.69 10.32 -1.11
CA GLY A 107 -1.19 11.03 0.07
C GLY A 107 -0.34 10.17 1.02
N PHE A 108 0.28 9.10 0.52
CA PHE A 108 1.28 8.33 1.26
C PHE A 108 2.55 9.17 1.49
N ASP A 109 3.27 8.93 2.59
CA ASP A 109 4.52 9.64 2.90
C ASP A 109 5.77 8.96 2.30
N GLY A 110 5.61 7.76 1.74
CA GLY A 110 6.72 7.02 1.15
C GLY A 110 6.34 5.64 0.67
N LEU A 111 7.37 4.93 0.19
CA LEU A 111 7.32 3.58 -0.32
C LEU A 111 8.19 2.68 0.55
N ASP A 112 7.68 1.51 0.89
CA ASP A 112 8.43 0.39 1.43
C ASP A 112 8.45 -0.75 0.41
N ILE A 113 9.61 -1.38 0.21
CA ILE A 113 9.80 -2.44 -0.79
C ILE A 113 10.08 -3.74 -0.05
N ASP A 114 9.10 -4.65 -0.07
CA ASP A 114 9.15 -5.96 0.57
C ASP A 114 9.25 -7.06 -0.50
N TRP A 115 10.37 -7.07 -1.23
CA TRP A 115 10.70 -8.05 -2.26
C TRP A 115 11.37 -9.30 -1.67
#